data_AF-A0A2V6QM34-F1
#
_entry.id   AF-A0A2V6QM34-F1
#
_cell.length_a   1.000
_cell.length_b   1.000
_cell.length_c   1.000
_cell.angle_alpha   90.00
_cell.angle_beta   90.00
_cell.angle_gamma   90.00
#
_symmetry.space_group_name_H-M   'P 1'
#
loop_
_entity.id
_entity.type
_entity.pdbx_description
1 polymer ?
#
loop_
_entity_poly.entity_id
_entity_poly.type
_entity_poly.pdbx_seq_one_letter_code
_entity_poly.pdbx_strand_id
1 'polypeptide(L)'
;MRRRALLLPPLVALLAGCASLACRPATVVADRREERTRLDSEFRGVRTDELGRVGQVRRDRLVHDWWVRDTQGRWHRVEEDTYRAAEPGREIGVCL
;
A
#
# COMPACT_ATOMS: atom_id res chain seq x y z
N MET A 1 13.34 -14.76 56.38
CA MET A 1 14.55 -14.63 55.54
C MET A 1 14.26 -15.20 54.15
N ARG A 2 14.75 -14.53 53.09
CA ARG A 2 14.89 -15.00 51.69
C ARG A 2 13.60 -15.11 50.87
N ARG A 3 13.50 -14.64 49.62
CA ARG A 3 14.36 -13.85 48.71
C ARG A 3 13.37 -13.31 47.66
N ARG A 4 13.31 -11.98 47.47
CA ARG A 4 12.61 -11.36 46.34
C ARG A 4 13.40 -11.71 45.07
N ALA A 5 12.85 -12.60 44.25
CA ALA A 5 13.35 -12.81 42.90
C ALA A 5 12.60 -11.84 41.98
N LEU A 6 13.22 -10.69 41.72
CA LEU A 6 12.86 -9.80 40.62
C LEU A 6 13.10 -10.57 39.32
N LEU A 7 12.04 -11.17 38.76
CA LEU A 7 12.05 -11.73 37.42
C LEU A 7 11.65 -10.62 36.45
N LEU A 8 12.65 -9.89 35.97
CA LEU A 8 12.60 -9.15 34.72
C LEU A 8 12.63 -10.17 33.57
N PRO A 9 11.61 -10.28 32.71
CA PRO A 9 11.79 -10.88 31.40
C PRO A 9 12.17 -9.81 30.37
N PRO A 10 12.88 -10.22 29.31
CA PRO A 10 13.79 -9.39 28.56
C PRO A 10 13.05 -8.49 27.56
N LEU A 11 13.61 -7.30 27.30
CA LEU A 11 13.34 -6.52 26.09
C LEU A 11 13.66 -7.40 24.88
N VAL A 12 12.66 -8.07 24.34
CA VAL A 12 12.76 -8.70 23.03
C VAL A 12 12.58 -7.59 22.00
N ALA A 13 13.70 -7.00 21.59
CA ALA A 13 13.81 -6.16 20.41
C ALA A 13 13.55 -7.02 19.16
N LEU A 14 12.27 -7.28 18.86
CA LEU A 14 11.85 -7.89 17.61
C LEU A 14 11.90 -6.82 16.52
N LEU A 15 13.04 -6.81 15.82
CA LEU A 15 13.15 -6.56 14.38
C LEU A 15 12.20 -5.50 13.84
N ALA A 16 12.62 -4.23 13.96
CA ALA A 16 12.21 -3.20 13.03
C ALA A 16 12.74 -3.56 11.63
N GLY A 17 12.08 -4.50 10.97
CA GLY A 17 12.14 -4.61 9.52
C GLY A 17 11.59 -3.31 8.97
N CYS A 18 12.48 -2.44 8.48
CA CYS A 18 12.18 -1.15 7.90
C CYS A 18 11.34 -1.29 6.63
N ALA A 19 10.03 -1.50 6.81
CA ALA A 19 8.96 -1.23 5.87
C ALA A 19 7.63 -1.43 6.61
N SER A 20 7.44 -0.73 7.73
CA SER A 20 6.09 -0.54 8.24
C SER A 20 5.37 0.27 7.16
N LEU A 21 4.59 -0.41 6.32
CA LEU A 21 3.51 0.19 5.54
C LEU A 21 2.85 1.18 6.48
N ALA A 22 3.08 2.47 6.27
CA ALA A 22 2.59 3.53 7.13
C ALA A 22 1.07 3.70 6.97
N CYS A 23 0.35 2.64 6.62
CA CYS A 23 -1.10 2.62 6.60
C CYS A 23 -1.57 2.82 8.04
N ARG A 24 -2.01 4.03 8.35
CA ARG A 24 -2.82 4.26 9.54
C ARG A 24 -4.28 4.03 9.13
N PRO A 25 -4.92 2.94 9.58
CA PRO A 25 -6.31 2.68 9.23
C PRO A 25 -7.17 3.82 9.76
N ALA A 26 -8.01 4.37 8.90
CA ALA A 26 -8.95 5.43 9.21
C ALA A 26 -10.26 5.19 8.48
N THR A 27 -11.34 5.75 9.02
CA THR A 27 -12.65 5.73 8.39
C THR A 27 -12.96 7.11 7.82
N VAL A 28 -13.35 7.17 6.55
CA VAL A 28 -13.74 8.40 5.87
C VAL A 28 -15.10 8.23 5.19
N VAL A 29 -15.82 9.33 5.01
CA VAL A 29 -17.07 9.34 4.25
C VAL A 29 -16.74 9.61 2.77
N ALA A 30 -17.18 8.72 1.89
CA ALA A 30 -17.01 8.86 0.46
C ALA A 30 -17.87 10.01 -0.10
N ASP A 31 -17.27 10.88 -0.90
CA ASP A 31 -17.93 11.95 -1.66
C ASP A 31 -18.08 11.54 -3.13
N ARG A 32 -16.97 11.08 -3.72
CA ARG A 32 -16.91 10.72 -5.13
C ARG A 32 -16.00 9.51 -5.33
N ARG A 33 -16.29 8.70 -6.34
CA ARG A 33 -15.43 7.60 -6.79
C ARG A 33 -14.99 7.83 -8.23
N GLU A 34 -13.75 7.47 -8.52
CA GLU A 34 -13.15 7.58 -9.86
C GLU A 34 -12.23 6.40 -10.15
N GLU A 35 -12.37 5.82 -11.34
CA GLU A 35 -11.43 4.84 -11.86
C GLU A 35 -10.39 5.55 -12.73
N ARG A 36 -9.11 5.27 -12.49
CA ARG A 36 -8.00 5.86 -13.24
C ARG A 36 -7.12 4.78 -13.82
N THR A 37 -6.90 4.80 -15.12
CA THR A 37 -5.96 3.90 -15.77
C THR A 37 -4.57 4.51 -15.79
N ARG A 38 -3.56 3.76 -15.36
CA ARG A 38 -2.16 4.15 -15.49
C ARG A 38 -1.33 3.09 -16.21
N LEU A 39 -0.24 3.54 -16.82
CA LEU A 39 0.78 2.64 -17.35
C LEU A 39 1.68 2.18 -16.21
N ASP A 40 1.90 0.88 -16.11
CA ASP A 40 2.82 0.25 -15.17
C ASP A 40 3.86 -0.54 -15.96
N SER A 41 5.14 -0.31 -15.70
CA SER A 41 6.24 -0.95 -16.43
C SER A 41 6.88 -2.01 -15.57
N GLU A 42 6.45 -3.26 -15.74
CA GLU A 42 6.92 -4.42 -14.99
C GLU A 42 8.30 -4.86 -15.48
N PHE A 43 9.24 -5.04 -14.56
CA PHE A 43 10.57 -5.59 -14.87
C PHE A 43 10.46 -7.09 -15.16
N ARG A 44 11.04 -7.54 -16.28
CA ARG A 44 11.00 -8.93 -16.73
C ARG A 44 12.37 -9.61 -16.79
N GLY A 45 13.44 -8.86 -16.53
CA GLY A 45 14.80 -9.39 -16.56
C GLY A 45 15.75 -8.47 -17.32
N VAL A 46 16.92 -9.02 -17.64
CA VAL A 46 17.96 -8.34 -18.41
C VAL A 46 18.30 -9.15 -19.65
N ARG A 47 18.64 -8.46 -20.73
CA ARG A 47 19.11 -9.08 -21.98
C ARG A 47 20.38 -8.38 -22.43
N THR A 48 21.34 -9.16 -22.88
CA THR A 48 22.55 -8.66 -23.53
C THR A 48 22.34 -8.62 -25.05
N ASP A 49 22.69 -7.51 -25.70
CA ASP A 49 22.64 -7.39 -27.16
C ASP A 49 23.89 -8.00 -27.83
N GLU A 50 23.90 -8.01 -29.17
CA GLU A 50 25.00 -8.57 -29.97
C GLU A 50 26.33 -7.81 -29.77
N LEU A 51 26.28 -6.59 -29.23
CA LEU A 51 27.43 -5.75 -28.93
C LEU A 51 27.87 -5.87 -27.46
N GLY A 52 27.27 -6.80 -26.70
CA GLY A 52 27.60 -7.03 -25.29
C GLY A 52 26.96 -6.03 -24.31
N ARG A 53 26.02 -5.18 -24.75
CA ARG A 53 25.37 -4.20 -23.87
C ARG A 53 24.21 -4.83 -23.13
N VAL A 54 24.13 -4.57 -21.82
CA VAL A 54 23.04 -5.07 -20.97
C VAL A 54 21.89 -4.07 -20.95
N GLY A 55 20.71 -4.49 -21.41
CA GLY A 55 19.46 -3.75 -21.35
C GLY A 55 18.45 -4.41 -20.41
N GLN A 56 17.57 -3.60 -19.83
CA GLN A 56 16.43 -4.11 -19.08
C GLN A 56 15.31 -4.51 -20.03
N VAL A 57 14.73 -5.68 -19.81
CA VAL A 57 13.48 -6.09 -20.44
C VAL A 57 12.35 -5.63 -19.54
N ARG A 58 11.53 -4.71 -20.03
CA ARG A 58 10.32 -4.24 -19.35
C ARG A 58 9.11 -4.58 -20.18
N ARG A 59 7.98 -4.83 -19.51
CA ARG A 59 6.67 -4.98 -20.16
C ARG A 59 5.73 -3.93 -19.60
N ASP A 60 5.22 -3.10 -20.49
CA ASP A 60 4.21 -2.13 -20.12
C ASP A 60 2.83 -2.81 -20.04
N ARG A 61 2.11 -2.52 -18.97
CA ARG A 61 0.75 -2.99 -18.71
C ARG A 61 -0.11 -1.80 -18.30
N LEU A 62 -1.35 -1.79 -18.79
CA LEU A 62 -2.38 -0.89 -18.25
C LEU A 62 -2.92 -1.48 -16.94
N VAL A 63 -2.88 -0.68 -15.88
CA VAL A 63 -3.40 -1.01 -14.56
C VAL A 63 -4.51 -0.04 -14.22
N HIS A 64 -5.61 -0.59 -13.70
CA HIS A 64 -6.74 0.18 -13.20
C HIS A 64 -6.52 0.47 -11.72
N ASP A 65 -6.50 1.75 -11.37
CA ASP A 65 -6.43 2.19 -9.99
C ASP A 65 -7.79 2.75 -9.58
N TRP A 66 -8.24 2.32 -8.41
CA TRP A 66 -9.52 2.74 -7.85
C TRP A 66 -9.30 3.85 -6.82
N TRP A 67 -9.96 4.98 -7.01
CA TRP A 67 -9.81 6.15 -6.18
C TRP A 67 -11.14 6.58 -5.59
N VAL A 68 -11.12 6.92 -4.30
CA VAL A 68 -12.27 7.51 -3.60
C VAL A 68 -11.85 8.84 -3.02
N ARG A 69 -12.67 9.86 -3.27
CA ARG A 69 -12.54 11.18 -2.67
C ARG A 69 -13.35 11.22 -1.38
N ASP A 70 -12.76 11.70 -0.29
CA ASP A 70 -13.49 11.97 0.94
C ASP A 70 -14.25 13.31 0.89
N THR A 71 -15.14 13.53 1.86
CA THR A 71 -15.88 14.81 2.01
C THR A 71 -14.98 16.01 2.31
N GLN A 72 -13.73 15.78 2.72
CA GLN A 72 -12.71 16.81 2.89
C GLN A 72 -11.96 17.11 1.58
N GLY A 73 -12.31 16.42 0.50
CA GLY A 73 -11.79 16.59 -0.84
C GLY A 73 -10.50 15.85 -1.15
N ARG A 74 -9.98 15.02 -0.22
CA ARG A 74 -8.74 14.24 -0.42
C ARG A 74 -9.03 12.96 -1.17
N TRP A 75 -8.08 12.56 -2.02
CA TRP A 75 -8.16 11.33 -2.79
C TRP A 75 -7.37 10.21 -2.11
N HIS A 76 -8.03 9.07 -1.94
CA HIS A 76 -7.48 7.85 -1.37
C HIS A 76 -7.50 6.76 -2.44
N ARG A 77 -6.34 6.15 -2.68
CA ARG A 77 -6.27 4.93 -3.51
C ARG A 77 -6.73 3.76 -2.66
N VAL A 78 -7.66 2.99 -3.19
CA VAL A 78 -8.27 1.85 -2.49
C VAL A 78 -8.22 0.60 -3.36
N GLU A 79 -8.51 -0.55 -2.75
CA GLU A 79 -8.74 -1.79 -3.47
C GLU A 79 -10.11 -1.76 -4.16
N GLU A 80 -10.28 -2.63 -5.16
CA GLU A 80 -11.51 -2.69 -5.95
C GLU A 80 -12.75 -2.92 -5.06
N ASP A 81 -12.70 -3.85 -4.11
CA ASP A 81 -13.84 -4.17 -3.25
C ASP A 81 -14.30 -2.95 -2.43
N THR A 82 -13.35 -2.22 -1.84
CA THR A 82 -13.64 -0.97 -1.13
C THR A 82 -14.23 0.07 -2.07
N TYR A 83 -13.71 0.21 -3.29
CA TYR A 83 -14.24 1.13 -4.29
C TYR A 83 -15.68 0.79 -4.72
N ARG A 84 -15.99 -0.49 -4.89
CA ARG A 84 -17.36 -0.95 -5.22
C ARG A 84 -18.34 -0.61 -4.09
N ALA A 85 -17.90 -0.72 -2.84
CA ALA A 85 -18.69 -0.39 -1.65
C ALA A 85 -18.75 1.13 -1.33
N ALA A 86 -17.83 1.93 -1.88
CA ALA A 86 -17.70 3.37 -1.63
C ALA A 86 -18.74 4.22 -2.40
N GLU A 87 -20.02 4.00 -2.16
CA GLU A 87 -21.05 4.91 -2.66
C GLU A 87 -20.97 6.26 -1.93
N PRO A 88 -21.29 7.39 -2.60
CA PRO A 88 -21.34 8.70 -1.95
C PRO A 88 -22.20 8.68 -0.68
N GLY A 89 -21.67 9.21 0.42
CA GLY A 89 -22.28 9.21 1.74
C GLY A 89 -22.00 7.97 2.59
N ARG A 90 -21.32 6.95 2.07
CA ARG A 90 -20.94 5.75 2.84
C ARG A 90 -19.60 5.94 3.55
N GLU A 91 -19.49 5.37 4.74
CA GLU A 91 -18.22 5.24 5.45
C GLU A 91 -17.40 4.10 4.86
N ILE A 92 -16.12 4.35 4.61
CA ILE A 92 -15.16 3.38 4.12
C ILE A 92 -13.86 3.41 4.91
N GLY A 93 -13.23 2.24 5.04
CA GLY A 93 -11.88 2.12 5.59
C GLY A 93 -10.84 2.50 4.54
N VAL A 94 -9.90 3.37 4.91
CA VAL A 94 -8.77 3.78 4.07
C VAL A 94 -7.46 3.72 4.87
N CYS A 95 -6.35 3.66 4.16
CA CYS A 95 -5.02 3.86 4.72
C CYS A 95 -4.61 5.32 4.52
N LEU A 96 -4.34 6.03 5.61
CA LEU A 96 -3.71 7.35 5.60
C LEU A 96 -2.20 7.26 5.80
#